data_AF-A0A377V6H1-F1
#
_entry.id   AF-A0A377V6H1-F1
#
_cell.length_a   1.000
_cell.length_b   1.000
_cell.length_c   1.000
_cell.angle_alpha   90.00
_cell.angle_beta   90.00
_cell.angle_gamma   90.00
#
_symmetry.space_group_name_H-M   'P 1'
#
loop_
_entity.id
_entity.type
_entity.pdbx_description
1 polymer ?
#
loop_
_entity_poly.entity_id
_entity_poly.type
_entity_poly.pdbx_seq_one_letter_code
_entity_poly.pdbx_strand_id
1 'polypeptide(L)'
;MHYRRHLNFSEKQTFSEDTWGVVNHPCIDEEYEKIFGLNEETIQRCVEGIDILLPKKWSVTAAGSKNNYDHYERGEYLHIRDYQAAIAIVEKLYPEYSTAIKTFNDASDGYYTNMFVMRKDIFVDYSKWLFSILDNLEDAISMNNYNAQEKRVIGHIAERLFNIYIIKLQQDGELKVKELQRTFVK
;
A
#
# COMPACT_ATOMS: atom_id res chain seq x y z
N MET A 1 -8.05 1.83 -7.43
CA MET A 1 -9.07 1.62 -6.37
C MET A 1 -9.71 0.25 -6.55
N HIS A 2 -10.46 -0.25 -5.57
CA HIS A 2 -11.16 -1.53 -5.67
C HIS A 2 -12.63 -1.32 -6.04
N TYR A 3 -13.30 -2.39 -6.49
CA TYR A 3 -14.72 -2.35 -6.87
C TYR A 3 -15.69 -1.96 -5.73
N ARG A 4 -15.31 -2.18 -4.46
CA ARG A 4 -16.11 -1.87 -3.27
C ARG A 4 -15.36 -1.07 -2.21
N ARG A 5 -14.16 -0.58 -2.53
CA ARG A 5 -13.36 0.27 -1.63
C ARG A 5 -12.74 1.39 -2.42
N HIS A 6 -12.98 2.61 -1.97
CA HIS A 6 -12.53 3.84 -2.64
C HIS A 6 -11.82 4.75 -1.63
N LEU A 7 -11.18 5.80 -2.13
CA LEU A 7 -10.64 6.88 -1.33
C LEU A 7 -11.69 7.98 -1.18
N ASN A 8 -11.80 8.56 0.00
CA ASN A 8 -12.58 9.78 0.21
C ASN A 8 -11.75 10.97 -0.25
N PHE A 9 -12.12 11.61 -1.36
CA PHE A 9 -11.41 12.79 -1.89
C PHE A 9 -12.01 14.11 -1.41
N SER A 10 -13.14 14.09 -0.69
CA SER A 10 -13.76 15.30 -0.15
C SER A 10 -12.87 15.99 0.89
N GLU A 11 -13.11 17.29 1.13
CA GLU A 11 -12.44 18.04 2.21
C GLU A 11 -12.70 17.43 3.60
N LYS A 12 -13.85 16.78 3.78
CA LYS A 12 -14.22 16.16 5.06
C LYS A 12 -13.55 14.80 5.20
N GLN A 13 -12.43 14.76 5.94
CA GLN A 13 -11.69 13.53 6.29
C GLN A 13 -12.00 12.99 7.70
N THR A 14 -13.17 13.36 8.26
CA THR A 14 -13.59 13.07 9.64
C THR A 14 -14.89 12.26 9.72
N PHE A 15 -15.22 11.49 8.68
CA PHE A 15 -16.33 10.54 8.76
C PHE A 15 -16.01 9.43 9.78
N SER A 16 -17.04 8.87 10.41
CA SER A 16 -16.86 7.77 11.37
C SER A 16 -16.29 6.54 10.68
N GLU A 17 -15.14 6.08 11.16
CA GLU A 17 -14.48 4.85 10.74
C GLU A 17 -14.84 3.70 11.68
N ASP A 18 -14.84 2.47 11.17
CA ASP A 18 -14.91 1.27 12.00
C ASP A 18 -13.54 0.85 12.57
N THR A 19 -13.47 -0.32 13.19
CA THR A 19 -12.23 -0.87 13.78
C THR A 19 -11.11 -1.11 12.77
N TRP A 20 -11.42 -1.16 11.47
CA TRP A 20 -10.47 -1.34 10.38
C TRP A 20 -10.08 -0.02 9.70
N GLY A 21 -10.54 1.11 10.24
CA GLY A 21 -10.27 2.42 9.66
C GLY A 21 -10.97 2.62 8.32
N VAL A 22 -12.18 2.05 8.14
CA VAL A 22 -12.99 2.25 6.93
C VAL A 22 -14.35 2.87 7.23
N VAL A 23 -14.78 3.76 6.35
CA VAL A 23 -16.10 4.40 6.38
C VAL A 23 -17.07 3.53 5.58
N ASN A 24 -18.07 2.96 6.26
CA ASN A 24 -19.00 2.01 5.66
C ASN A 24 -20.17 2.73 4.98
N HIS A 25 -20.58 2.28 3.79
CA HIS A 25 -21.78 2.75 3.07
C HIS A 25 -22.58 1.56 2.52
N PRO A 26 -23.93 1.61 2.45
CA PRO A 26 -24.76 0.49 2.02
C PRO A 26 -24.58 0.08 0.54
N CYS A 27 -24.54 1.05 -0.38
CA CYS A 27 -24.44 0.81 -1.83
C CYS A 27 -23.63 1.94 -2.50
N ILE A 28 -23.35 1.78 -3.80
CA ILE A 28 -22.83 2.87 -4.64
C ILE A 28 -24.06 3.55 -5.26
N ASP A 29 -24.34 4.78 -4.82
CA ASP A 29 -25.38 5.66 -5.33
C ASP A 29 -24.85 7.10 -5.49
N GLU A 30 -25.67 8.01 -6.02
CA GLU A 30 -25.27 9.41 -6.23
C GLU A 30 -24.90 10.11 -4.91
N GLU A 31 -25.51 9.70 -3.79
CA GLU A 31 -25.17 10.21 -2.46
C GLU A 31 -23.75 9.79 -2.07
N TYR A 32 -23.42 8.51 -2.21
CA TYR A 32 -22.08 7.95 -1.97
C TYR A 32 -21.00 8.72 -2.75
N GLU A 33 -21.21 8.92 -4.05
CA GLU A 33 -20.27 9.61 -4.91
C GLU A 33 -20.10 11.08 -4.49
N LYS A 34 -21.20 11.73 -4.11
CA LYS A 34 -21.20 13.12 -3.67
C LYS A 34 -20.51 13.31 -2.31
N ILE A 35 -20.83 12.49 -1.31
CA ILE A 35 -20.28 12.65 0.05
C ILE A 35 -18.78 12.34 0.12
N PHE A 36 -18.29 11.42 -0.73
CA PHE A 36 -16.88 11.03 -0.78
C PHE A 36 -16.09 11.72 -1.88
N GLY A 37 -16.70 12.63 -2.63
CA GLY A 37 -16.00 13.42 -3.65
C GLY A 37 -15.52 12.59 -4.84
N LEU A 38 -16.25 11.56 -5.25
CA LEU A 38 -15.92 10.69 -6.38
C LEU A 38 -16.32 11.32 -7.72
N ASN A 39 -15.91 12.57 -7.93
CA ASN A 39 -16.17 13.33 -9.16
C ASN A 39 -14.91 14.10 -9.57
N GLU A 40 -14.85 14.49 -10.85
CA GLU A 40 -13.67 15.13 -11.45
C GLU A 40 -13.22 16.38 -10.70
N GLU A 41 -14.15 17.31 -10.42
CA GLU A 41 -13.85 18.59 -9.76
C GLU A 41 -13.22 18.39 -8.38
N THR A 42 -13.80 17.50 -7.57
CA THR A 42 -13.32 17.24 -6.21
C THR A 42 -11.97 16.52 -6.23
N ILE A 43 -11.80 15.54 -7.11
CA ILE A 43 -10.54 14.80 -7.26
C ILE A 43 -9.43 15.74 -7.74
N GLN A 44 -9.68 16.58 -8.76
CA GLN A 44 -8.68 17.52 -9.28
C GLN A 44 -8.16 18.47 -8.21
N ARG A 45 -9.06 19.05 -7.39
CA ARG A 45 -8.65 19.87 -6.23
C ARG A 45 -7.87 19.07 -5.20
N CYS A 46 -8.29 17.84 -4.94
CA CYS A 46 -7.67 17.00 -3.91
C CYS A 46 -6.24 16.62 -4.25
N VAL A 47 -5.93 16.41 -5.54
CA VAL A 47 -4.59 16.04 -6.04
C VAL A 47 -3.66 17.23 -6.27
N GLU A 48 -4.18 18.46 -6.26
CA GLU A 48 -3.42 19.65 -6.60
C GLU A 48 -2.24 19.86 -5.63
N GLY A 49 -1.02 19.94 -6.18
CA GLY A 49 0.20 20.11 -5.39
C GLY A 49 0.61 18.91 -4.54
N ILE A 50 -0.01 17.74 -4.74
CA ILE A 50 0.28 16.49 -4.02
C ILE A 50 0.94 15.48 -4.96
N ASP A 51 1.92 14.74 -4.44
CA ASP A 51 2.68 13.75 -5.21
C ASP A 51 2.04 12.37 -5.15
N ILE A 52 1.60 11.96 -3.96
CA ILE A 52 0.95 10.67 -3.71
C ILE A 52 -0.22 10.86 -2.73
N LEU A 53 -1.38 10.37 -3.13
CA LEU A 53 -2.57 10.23 -2.29
C LEU A 53 -2.82 8.75 -2.05
N LEU A 54 -3.02 8.38 -0.80
CA LEU A 54 -3.26 6.99 -0.41
C LEU A 54 -4.00 6.94 0.93
N PRO A 55 -4.50 5.77 1.35
CA PRO A 55 -5.12 5.60 2.65
C PRO A 55 -4.22 5.97 3.83
N LYS A 56 -4.84 6.23 4.98
CA LYS A 56 -4.13 6.26 6.27
C LYS A 56 -3.34 4.98 6.52
N LYS A 57 -2.18 5.10 7.18
CA LYS A 57 -1.44 3.92 7.65
C LYS A 57 -2.29 3.07 8.60
N TRP A 58 -1.94 1.79 8.69
CA TRP A 58 -2.49 0.87 9.69
C TRP A 58 -1.36 0.31 10.56
N SER A 59 -1.62 0.18 11.86
CA SER A 59 -0.65 -0.27 12.86
C SER A 59 -0.70 -1.79 13.03
N VAL A 60 0.42 -2.47 12.76
CA VAL A 60 0.49 -3.94 12.90
C VAL A 60 0.44 -4.40 14.35
N THR A 61 0.73 -3.51 15.31
CA THR A 61 0.63 -3.79 16.74
C THR A 61 -0.82 -4.06 17.17
N ALA A 62 -1.81 -3.53 16.45
CA ALA A 62 -3.22 -3.83 16.68
C ALA A 62 -3.56 -5.30 16.37
N ALA A 63 -2.78 -5.95 15.49
CA ALA A 63 -2.85 -7.40 15.24
C ALA A 63 -1.83 -8.21 16.06
N GLY A 64 -1.18 -7.57 17.05
CA GLY A 64 -0.24 -8.21 17.96
C GLY A 64 1.15 -8.45 17.40
N SER A 65 1.50 -7.90 16.23
CA SER A 65 2.85 -7.98 15.64
C SER A 65 3.77 -6.89 16.19
N LYS A 66 5.07 -7.19 16.28
CA LYS A 66 6.08 -6.25 16.79
C LYS A 66 6.38 -5.12 15.81
N ASN A 67 6.57 -5.47 14.54
CA ASN A 67 6.92 -4.58 13.44
C ASN A 67 6.45 -5.19 12.11
N ASN A 68 6.62 -4.47 10.99
CA ASN A 68 6.12 -4.90 9.69
C ASN A 68 6.74 -6.21 9.19
N TYR A 69 8.00 -6.49 9.54
CA TYR A 69 8.65 -7.77 9.22
C TYR A 69 8.00 -8.94 9.98
N ASP A 70 7.88 -8.83 11.30
CA ASP A 70 7.19 -9.82 12.16
C ASP A 70 5.72 -10.01 11.72
N HIS A 71 5.08 -8.94 11.25
CA HIS A 71 3.72 -9.00 10.74
C HIS A 71 3.59 -9.88 9.49
N TYR A 72 4.58 -9.85 8.57
CA TYR A 72 4.60 -10.77 7.44
C TYR A 72 4.85 -12.21 7.91
N GLU A 73 5.82 -12.41 8.80
CA GLU A 73 6.21 -13.73 9.31
C GLU A 73 5.06 -14.47 10.02
N ARG A 74 4.18 -13.72 10.69
CA ARG A 74 3.05 -14.26 11.44
C ARG A 74 1.76 -14.40 10.64
N GLY A 75 1.76 -14.00 9.37
CA GLY A 75 0.57 -14.07 8.53
C GLY A 75 0.19 -15.53 8.23
N GLU A 76 -1.08 -15.91 8.48
CA GLU A 76 -1.57 -17.29 8.33
C GLU A 76 -1.29 -17.91 6.96
N TYR A 77 -1.33 -17.10 5.90
CA TYR A 77 -1.11 -17.51 4.50
C TYR A 77 0.17 -16.91 3.90
N LEU A 78 1.10 -16.47 4.74
CA LEU A 78 2.34 -15.81 4.33
C LEU A 78 3.54 -16.65 4.77
N HIS A 79 4.49 -16.82 3.85
CA HIS A 79 5.73 -17.54 4.13
C HIS A 79 6.88 -16.54 4.13
N ILE A 80 7.52 -16.31 5.29
CA ILE A 80 8.54 -15.25 5.45
C ILE A 80 9.70 -15.37 4.45
N ARG A 81 10.04 -16.60 4.04
CA ARG A 81 11.06 -16.89 3.01
C ARG A 81 10.78 -16.18 1.68
N ASP A 82 9.52 -16.01 1.31
CA ASP A 82 9.13 -15.36 0.05
C ASP A 82 9.42 -13.86 0.13
N TYR A 83 9.14 -13.24 1.29
CA TYR A 83 9.48 -11.84 1.53
C TYR A 83 10.99 -11.63 1.64
N GLN A 84 11.71 -12.53 2.31
CA GLN A 84 13.18 -12.49 2.37
C GLN A 84 13.82 -12.57 0.98
N ALA A 85 13.29 -13.41 0.08
CA ALA A 85 13.73 -13.48 -1.31
C ALA A 85 13.53 -12.13 -2.02
N ALA A 86 12.37 -11.49 -1.83
CA ALA A 86 12.11 -10.16 -2.39
C ALA A 86 13.08 -9.10 -1.86
N ILE A 87 13.35 -9.08 -0.55
CA ILE A 87 14.33 -8.15 0.04
C ILE A 87 15.73 -8.36 -0.52
N ALA A 88 16.18 -9.62 -0.65
CA ALA A 88 17.49 -9.92 -1.23
C ALA A 88 17.60 -9.44 -2.70
N ILE A 89 16.52 -9.54 -3.48
CA ILE A 89 16.46 -9.00 -4.85
C ILE A 89 16.57 -7.48 -4.83
N VAL A 90 15.83 -6.79 -3.94
CA VAL A 90 15.91 -5.33 -3.81
C VAL A 90 17.34 -4.91 -3.44
N GLU A 91 17.98 -5.53 -2.46
CA GLU A 91 19.35 -5.16 -2.08
C GLU A 91 20.38 -5.41 -3.19
N LYS A 92 20.15 -6.44 -4.03
CA LYS A 92 21.02 -6.74 -5.17
C LYS A 92 20.84 -5.76 -6.32
N LEU A 93 19.59 -5.46 -6.70
CA LEU A 93 19.27 -4.62 -7.86
C LEU A 93 19.35 -3.12 -7.54
N TYR A 94 19.04 -2.76 -6.29
CA TYR A 94 18.92 -1.38 -5.81
C TYR A 94 19.58 -1.22 -4.42
N PRO A 95 20.92 -1.33 -4.31
CA PRO A 95 21.64 -1.28 -3.02
C PRO A 95 21.34 -0.02 -2.18
N GLU A 96 20.99 1.08 -2.84
CA GLU A 96 20.60 2.35 -2.22
C GLU A 96 19.30 2.27 -1.39
N TYR A 97 18.50 1.20 -1.52
CA TYR A 97 17.26 0.99 -0.75
C TYR A 97 17.47 0.33 0.61
N SER A 98 18.68 -0.13 0.94
CA SER A 98 18.98 -0.84 2.19
C SER A 98 18.49 -0.11 3.46
N THR A 99 18.65 1.22 3.51
CA THR A 99 18.14 2.03 4.63
C THR A 99 16.62 2.05 4.67
N ALA A 100 15.95 2.24 3.53
CA ALA A 100 14.49 2.24 3.44
C ALA A 100 13.87 0.87 3.80
N ILE A 101 14.51 -0.23 3.38
CA ILE A 101 14.14 -1.60 3.75
C ILE A 101 14.15 -1.74 5.28
N LYS A 102 15.26 -1.37 5.92
CA LYS A 102 15.40 -1.45 7.37
C LYS A 102 14.35 -0.58 8.08
N THR A 103 14.19 0.67 7.64
CA THR A 103 13.19 1.60 8.19
C THR A 103 11.79 1.00 8.13
N PHE A 104 11.38 0.42 7.01
CA PHE A 104 10.07 -0.20 6.89
C PHE A 104 9.93 -1.43 7.80
N ASN A 105 10.90 -2.34 7.76
CA ASN A 105 10.85 -3.60 8.49
C ASN A 105 10.83 -3.41 10.01
N ASP A 106 11.51 -2.38 10.51
CA ASP A 106 11.54 -2.05 11.95
C ASP A 106 10.34 -1.21 12.40
N ALA A 107 9.60 -0.58 11.48
CA ALA A 107 8.43 0.22 11.80
C ALA A 107 7.21 -0.62 12.22
N SER A 108 6.32 -0.01 13.01
CA SER A 108 5.08 -0.62 13.52
C SER A 108 3.82 -0.25 12.73
N ASP A 109 3.96 0.54 11.67
CA ASP A 109 2.87 0.96 10.80
C ASP A 109 3.26 0.97 9.32
N GLY A 110 2.26 0.97 8.44
CA GLY A 110 2.47 1.02 7.01
C GLY A 110 1.18 1.14 6.20
N TYR A 111 1.34 1.39 4.92
CA TYR A 111 0.28 1.40 3.91
C TYR A 111 0.04 -0.03 3.39
N TYR A 112 -0.81 -0.78 4.07
CA TYR A 112 -1.21 -2.13 3.66
C TYR A 112 -2.28 -2.09 2.58
N THR A 113 -1.91 -1.61 1.39
CA THR A 113 -2.86 -1.41 0.29
C THR A 113 -2.16 -1.37 -1.08
N ASN A 114 -2.95 -1.57 -2.12
CA ASN A 114 -2.63 -1.26 -3.52
C ASN A 114 -3.58 -0.17 -4.08
N MET A 115 -4.19 0.63 -3.20
CA MET A 115 -5.04 1.76 -3.58
C MET A 115 -4.30 3.07 -3.36
N PHE A 116 -3.97 3.75 -4.45
CA PHE A 116 -3.29 5.04 -4.44
C PHE A 116 -3.65 5.85 -5.69
N VAL A 117 -3.40 7.15 -5.64
CA VAL A 117 -3.33 8.06 -6.78
C VAL A 117 -1.98 8.74 -6.67
N MET A 118 -1.18 8.75 -7.73
CA MET A 118 0.15 9.35 -7.69
C MET A 118 0.47 10.07 -9.00
N ARG A 119 1.41 11.01 -8.92
CA ARG A 119 1.91 11.75 -10.08
C ARG A 119 2.47 10.79 -11.13
N LYS A 120 2.30 11.14 -12.41
CA LYS A 120 2.60 10.25 -13.55
C LYS A 120 4.06 9.78 -13.59
N ASP A 121 5.01 10.67 -13.35
CA ASP A 121 6.44 10.36 -13.28
C ASP A 121 6.74 9.34 -12.17
N ILE A 122 6.19 9.55 -10.97
CA ILE A 122 6.33 8.63 -9.83
C ILE A 122 5.69 7.28 -10.15
N PHE A 123 4.53 7.25 -10.81
CA PHE A 123 3.87 6.01 -11.22
C PHE A 123 4.73 5.18 -12.17
N VAL A 124 5.31 5.83 -13.18
CA VAL A 124 6.15 5.16 -14.18
C VAL A 124 7.43 4.63 -13.54
N ASP A 125 8.05 5.42 -12.66
CA ASP A 125 9.26 5.00 -11.94
C ASP A 125 8.98 3.84 -10.98
N TYR A 126 7.95 3.98 -10.14
CA TYR A 126 7.48 2.92 -9.24
C TYR A 126 7.17 1.63 -9.99
N SER A 127 6.47 1.73 -11.13
CA SER A 127 6.12 0.55 -11.93
C SER A 127 7.38 -0.16 -12.43
N LYS A 128 8.34 0.58 -12.98
CA LYS A 128 9.62 -0.01 -13.45
C LYS A 128 10.37 -0.69 -12.31
N TRP A 129 10.45 -0.02 -11.16
CA TRP A 129 11.12 -0.55 -9.97
C TRP A 129 10.41 -1.81 -9.43
N LEU A 130 9.09 -1.76 -9.25
CA LEU A 130 8.32 -2.86 -8.71
C LEU A 130 8.40 -4.09 -9.62
N PHE A 131 8.09 -3.93 -10.90
CA PHE A 131 8.02 -5.08 -11.81
C PHE A 131 9.39 -5.69 -12.08
N SER A 132 10.48 -4.93 -12.08
CA SER A 132 11.82 -5.53 -12.17
C SER A 132 12.13 -6.47 -10.99
N ILE A 133 11.65 -6.14 -9.79
CA ILE A 133 11.79 -6.97 -8.59
C ILE A 133 10.88 -8.19 -8.69
N LEU A 134 9.61 -8.00 -9.07
CA LEU A 134 8.64 -9.09 -9.16
C LEU A 134 9.02 -10.11 -10.23
N ASP A 135 9.54 -9.67 -11.38
CA ASP A 135 10.02 -10.57 -12.45
C ASP A 135 11.15 -11.47 -11.93
N ASN A 136 12.10 -10.93 -11.16
CA ASN A 136 13.16 -11.73 -10.54
C ASN A 136 12.65 -12.62 -9.40
N LEU A 137 11.57 -12.21 -8.74
CA LEU A 137 10.99 -12.94 -7.62
C LEU A 137 10.25 -14.19 -8.10
N GLU A 138 9.56 -14.13 -9.23
CA GLU A 138 8.87 -15.29 -9.82
C GLU A 138 9.81 -16.47 -10.07
N ASP A 139 11.06 -16.20 -10.49
CA ASP A 139 12.09 -17.23 -10.65
C ASP A 139 12.67 -17.73 -9.31
N ALA A 140 12.61 -16.90 -8.26
CA ALA A 140 13.23 -17.16 -6.96
C ALA A 140 12.33 -17.90 -5.97
N ILE A 141 11.00 -17.86 -6.15
CA ILE A 141 10.05 -18.49 -5.21
C ILE A 141 9.31 -19.67 -5.86
N SER A 142 9.12 -20.73 -5.09
CA SER A 142 8.31 -21.88 -5.49
C SER A 142 6.98 -21.86 -4.73
N MET A 143 5.89 -21.67 -5.46
CA MET A 143 4.51 -21.69 -4.94
C MET A 143 3.90 -23.10 -4.88
N ASN A 144 4.75 -24.15 -4.87
CA ASN A 144 4.25 -25.52 -4.90
C ASN A 144 3.39 -25.81 -3.65
N ASN A 145 2.22 -26.38 -3.85
CA ASN A 145 1.19 -26.65 -2.83
C ASN A 145 0.57 -25.42 -2.14
N TYR A 146 0.74 -24.20 -2.68
CA TYR A 146 0.04 -23.02 -2.16
C TYR A 146 -1.48 -23.11 -2.44
N ASN A 147 -2.28 -22.82 -1.42
CA ASN A 147 -3.71 -22.66 -1.53
C ASN A 147 -4.08 -21.33 -2.24
N ALA A 148 -5.38 -21.07 -2.40
CA ALA A 148 -5.85 -19.89 -3.14
C ALA A 148 -5.38 -18.56 -2.53
N GLN A 149 -5.28 -18.47 -1.20
CA GLN A 149 -4.82 -17.30 -0.47
C GLN A 149 -3.30 -17.14 -0.62
N GLU A 150 -2.54 -18.22 -0.44
CA GLU A 150 -1.07 -18.22 -0.54
C GLU A 150 -0.59 -17.88 -1.96
N LYS A 151 -1.33 -18.26 -3.00
CA LYS A 151 -1.04 -17.87 -4.40
C LYS A 151 -1.09 -16.36 -4.64
N ARG A 152 -1.62 -15.57 -3.71
CA ARG A 152 -1.61 -14.10 -3.77
C ARG A 152 -0.34 -13.48 -3.19
N VAL A 153 0.68 -14.29 -2.89
CA VAL A 153 1.97 -13.88 -2.31
C VAL A 153 2.60 -12.67 -3.03
N ILE A 154 2.56 -12.64 -4.37
CA ILE A 154 3.09 -11.51 -5.17
C ILE A 154 2.42 -10.20 -4.79
N GLY A 155 1.09 -10.21 -4.64
CA GLY A 155 0.33 -9.03 -4.20
C GLY A 155 0.65 -8.63 -2.76
N HIS A 156 0.80 -9.61 -1.86
CA HIS A 156 1.14 -9.35 -0.46
C HIS A 156 2.55 -8.74 -0.31
N ILE A 157 3.51 -9.21 -1.10
CA ILE A 157 4.87 -8.65 -1.16
C ILE A 157 4.85 -7.26 -1.78
N ALA A 158 4.09 -7.04 -2.85
CA ALA A 158 3.98 -5.73 -3.49
C ALA A 158 3.48 -4.65 -2.53
N GLU A 159 2.59 -4.96 -1.58
CA GLU A 159 2.17 -4.01 -0.53
C GLU A 159 3.36 -3.55 0.35
N ARG A 160 4.31 -4.44 0.66
CA ARG A 160 5.50 -4.12 1.48
C ARG A 160 6.51 -3.34 0.65
N LEU A 161 6.75 -3.77 -0.59
CA LEU A 161 7.61 -3.07 -1.54
C LEU A 161 7.13 -1.64 -1.81
N PHE A 162 5.81 -1.42 -1.88
CA PHE A 162 5.24 -0.08 -2.02
C PHE A 162 5.64 0.87 -0.88
N ASN A 163 5.64 0.39 0.37
CA ASN A 163 6.06 1.19 1.52
C ASN A 163 7.55 1.50 1.47
N ILE A 164 8.38 0.51 1.15
CA ILE A 164 9.83 0.68 0.99
C ILE A 164 10.14 1.75 -0.07
N TYR A 165 9.42 1.73 -1.20
CA TYR A 165 9.56 2.72 -2.25
C TYR A 165 9.21 4.14 -1.80
N ILE A 166 8.08 4.32 -1.10
CA ILE A 166 7.68 5.63 -0.55
C ILE A 166 8.72 6.14 0.45
N ILE A 167 9.20 5.27 1.36
CA ILE A 167 10.21 5.65 2.35
C ILE A 167 11.50 6.10 1.66
N LYS A 168 11.93 5.42 0.60
CA LYS A 168 13.11 5.83 -0.17
C LYS A 168 12.94 7.23 -0.78
N LEU A 169 11.80 7.50 -1.42
CA LEU A 169 11.51 8.83 -1.96
C LEU A 169 11.54 9.92 -0.89
N GLN A 170 11.00 9.64 0.31
CA GLN A 170 11.02 10.57 1.45
C GLN A 170 12.44 10.79 2.01
N GLN A 171 13.32 9.80 1.90
CA GLN A 171 14.71 9.93 2.32
C GLN A 171 15.54 10.76 1.33
N ASP A 172 15.22 10.68 0.04
CA ASP A 172 15.97 11.38 -1.02
C ASP A 172 15.58 12.85 -1.18
N GLY A 173 14.36 13.24 -0.76
CA GLY A 173 13.90 14.61 -0.93
C GLY A 173 12.49 14.86 -0.42
N GLU A 174 11.93 16.00 -0.83
CA GLU A 174 10.56 16.38 -0.49
C GLU A 174 9.56 15.51 -1.27
N LEU A 175 8.65 14.86 -0.54
CA LEU A 175 7.53 14.11 -1.10
C LEU A 175 6.24 14.53 -0.40
N LYS A 176 5.30 15.11 -1.15
CA LYS A 176 4.01 15.56 -0.62
C LYS A 176 3.02 14.41 -0.64
N VAL A 177 2.82 13.81 0.53
CA VAL A 177 1.88 12.70 0.74
C VAL A 177 0.60 13.23 1.38
N LYS A 178 -0.57 12.89 0.82
CA LYS A 178 -1.88 13.17 1.42
C LYS A 178 -2.58 11.86 1.76
N GLU A 179 -2.82 11.64 3.04
CA GLU A 179 -3.58 10.48 3.51
C GLU A 179 -5.08 10.75 3.50
N LEU A 180 -5.86 9.80 2.97
CA LEU A 180 -7.31 9.88 2.84
C LEU A 180 -8.00 8.76 3.61
N GLN A 181 -9.25 8.99 4.01
CA GLN A 181 -10.11 7.94 4.54
C GLN A 181 -10.42 6.89 3.46
N ARG A 182 -10.51 5.63 3.87
CA ARG A 182 -10.98 4.53 3.03
C ARG A 182 -12.48 4.35 3.21
N THR A 183 -13.17 4.08 2.13
CA THR A 183 -14.59 3.71 2.16
C THR A 183 -14.76 2.21 1.88
N PHE A 184 -15.84 1.61 2.37
CA PHE A 184 -16.24 0.24 2.05
C PHE A 184 -17.74 0.17 1.79
N VAL A 185 -18.11 -0.43 0.66
CA VAL A 185 -19.50 -0.67 0.30
C VAL A 185 -19.87 -2.10 0.71
N LYS A 186 -20.95 -2.27 1.48
CA LYS A 186 -21.38 -3.58 2.01
C LYS A 186 -22.05 -4.50 0.99
#